data_AF-A0A969GPZ7-F1
#
_entry.id   AF-A0A969GPZ7-F1
#
_cell.length_a   1.000
_cell.length_b   1.000
_cell.length_c   1.000
_cell.angle_alpha   90.00
_cell.angle_beta   90.00
_cell.angle_gamma   90.00
#
_symmetry.space_group_name_H-M   'P 1'
#
loop_
_entity.id
_entity.type
_entity.pdbx_description
1 polymer ?
#
loop_
_entity_poly.entity_id
_entity_poly.type
_entity_poly.pdbx_seq_one_letter_code
_entity_poly.pdbx_strand_id
1 'polypeptide(L)'
;MDANYEVLFVQSGVAELAPCRVPEAGEGQLLIRTRVSLISPGTERAWFLGLPNTPGVFPQRSGYSNIGEVVQVGPGVEGWSVGRAGWPAAQTTPSS
;
A
#
# COMPACT_ATOMS: atom_id res chain seq x y z
N MET A 1 -6.17 -20.03 3.29
CA MET A 1 -5.84 -18.60 3.18
C MET A 1 -6.31 -18.16 1.82
N ASP A 2 -7.10 -17.08 1.76
CA ASP A 2 -7.49 -16.51 0.48
C ASP A 2 -6.24 -16.09 -0.31
N ALA A 3 -6.28 -16.24 -1.63
CA ALA A 3 -5.17 -15.82 -2.47
C ALA A 3 -4.98 -14.30 -2.38
N ASN A 4 -3.72 -13.85 -2.21
CA ASN A 4 -3.37 -12.44 -2.23
C ASN A 4 -2.89 -12.05 -3.63
N TYR A 5 -3.22 -10.85 -4.06
CA TYR A 5 -2.90 -10.35 -5.40
C TYR A 5 -2.32 -8.95 -5.32
N GLU A 6 -1.47 -8.64 -6.29
CA GLU A 6 -0.97 -7.30 -6.55
C GLU A 6 -1.38 -6.84 -7.95
N VAL A 7 -1.53 -5.52 -8.10
CA VAL A 7 -1.74 -4.90 -9.42
C VAL A 7 -0.37 -4.51 -9.98
N LEU A 8 -0.04 -5.07 -11.13
CA LEU A 8 1.17 -4.75 -11.89
C LEU A 8 0.79 -4.01 -13.16
N PHE A 9 1.44 -2.88 -13.40
CA PHE A 9 1.47 -2.29 -14.74
C PHE A 9 2.56 -3.04 -15.51
N VAL A 10 2.17 -3.84 -16.49
CA VAL A 10 3.09 -4.75 -17.20
C VAL A 10 3.55 -4.20 -18.55
N GLN A 11 2.80 -3.25 -19.09
CA GLN A 11 3.13 -2.44 -20.27
C GLN A 11 2.28 -1.16 -20.23
N SER A 12 2.58 -0.21 -21.12
CA SER A 12 1.78 1.02 -21.24
C SER A 12 0.29 0.69 -21.48
N GLY A 13 -0.58 1.20 -20.61
CA GLY A 13 -2.02 1.04 -20.69
C GLY A 13 -2.55 -0.33 -20.27
N VAL A 14 -1.71 -1.22 -19.72
CA VAL A 14 -2.15 -2.58 -19.33
C VAL A 14 -1.75 -2.89 -17.90
N ALA A 15 -2.75 -3.31 -17.13
CA ALA A 15 -2.60 -3.78 -15.76
C ALA A 15 -2.98 -5.24 -15.66
N GLU A 16 -2.24 -6.00 -14.85
CA GLU A 16 -2.52 -7.39 -14.53
C GLU A 16 -2.64 -7.59 -13.02
N LEU A 17 -3.49 -8.52 -12.62
CA LEU A 17 -3.53 -9.05 -11.26
C LEU A 17 -2.61 -10.26 -11.19
N ALA A 18 -1.52 -10.13 -10.44
CA ALA A 18 -0.58 -11.23 -10.22
C ALA A 18 -0.74 -11.77 -8.79
N PRO A 19 -0.76 -13.10 -8.59
CA PRO A 19 -0.75 -13.66 -7.25
C PRO A 19 0.56 -13.32 -6.55
N CYS A 20 0.47 -12.94 -5.28
CA CYS A 20 1.62 -12.57 -4.46
C CYS A 20 1.51 -13.17 -3.06
N ARG A 21 2.63 -13.19 -2.34
CA ARG A 21 2.63 -13.63 -0.93
C ARG A 21 2.10 -12.51 -0.06
N VAL A 22 1.38 -12.86 1.00
CA VAL A 22 1.13 -11.92 2.10
C VAL A 22 2.46 -11.71 2.84
N PRO A 23 2.96 -10.48 2.97
CA PRO A 23 4.17 -10.22 3.74
C PRO A 23 3.87 -10.25 5.24
N GLU A 24 4.91 -10.43 6.06
CA GLU A 24 4.86 -10.27 7.51
C GLU A 24 5.25 -8.84 7.90
N ALA A 25 4.66 -8.28 8.95
CA ALA A 25 5.06 -6.98 9.49
C ALA A 25 6.35 -7.11 10.31
N GLY A 26 7.45 -6.52 9.81
CA GLY A 26 8.72 -6.41 10.54
C GLY A 26 8.74 -5.29 11.58
N GLU A 27 9.90 -5.07 12.19
CA GLU A 27 10.10 -3.96 13.14
C GLU A 27 9.72 -2.61 12.52
N GLY A 28 8.92 -1.83 13.23
CA GLY A 28 8.46 -0.52 12.77
C GLY A 28 7.41 -0.55 11.65
N GLN A 29 6.86 -1.72 11.31
CA GLN A 29 5.91 -1.87 10.19
C GLN A 29 4.50 -2.26 10.64
N LEU A 30 3.51 -1.89 9.83
CA LEU A 30 2.14 -2.40 9.90
C LEU A 30 1.85 -3.22 8.65
N LEU A 31 1.13 -4.33 8.80
CA LEU A 31 0.51 -5.01 7.67
C LEU A 31 -0.91 -4.49 7.51
N ILE A 32 -1.22 -3.96 6.33
CA ILE A 32 -2.54 -3.41 6.00
C ILE A 32 -3.25 -4.32 5.01
N ARG A 33 -4.46 -4.75 5.35
CA ARG A 33 -5.38 -5.32 4.37
C ARG A 33 -6.05 -4.18 3.62
N THR A 34 -5.60 -3.97 2.39
CA THR A 34 -6.19 -2.97 1.49
C THR A 34 -7.67 -3.28 1.25
N ARG A 35 -8.54 -2.31 1.51
CA ARG A 35 -9.97 -2.35 1.20
C ARG A 35 -10.26 -1.66 -0.14
N VAL A 36 -9.60 -0.54 -0.36
CA VAL A 36 -9.66 0.19 -1.62
C VAL A 36 -8.29 0.76 -1.93
N SER A 37 -7.93 0.75 -3.21
CA SER A 37 -6.81 1.50 -3.73
C SER A 37 -7.31 2.49 -4.77
N LEU A 38 -6.82 3.71 -4.68
CA LEU A 38 -7.04 4.77 -5.62
C LEU A 38 -5.83 4.84 -6.55
N ILE A 39 -6.07 5.18 -7.81
CA ILE A 39 -4.99 5.54 -8.73
C ILE A 39 -4.84 7.05 -8.68
N SER A 40 -3.70 7.52 -8.22
CA SER A 40 -3.40 8.95 -8.23
C SER A 40 -3.41 9.48 -9.67
N PRO A 41 -4.03 10.64 -9.92
CA PRO A 41 -4.17 11.19 -11.26
C PRO A 41 -2.84 11.67 -11.86
N GLY A 42 -1.82 11.87 -11.02
CA GLY A 42 -0.47 12.29 -11.41
C GLY A 42 0.43 11.08 -11.68
N THR A 43 1.21 10.69 -10.67
CA THR A 43 2.31 9.73 -10.82
C THR A 43 1.83 8.35 -11.27
N GLU A 44 0.83 7.73 -10.62
CA GLU A 44 0.39 6.38 -11.01
C GLU A 44 -0.24 6.37 -12.40
N ARG A 45 -1.04 7.37 -12.77
CA ARG A 45 -1.59 7.47 -14.12
C ARG A 45 -0.47 7.64 -15.17
N ALA A 46 0.53 8.48 -14.88
CA ALA A 46 1.65 8.66 -15.78
C ALA A 46 2.46 7.37 -15.95
N TRP A 47 2.70 6.64 -14.85
CA TRP A 47 3.37 5.33 -14.86
C TRP A 47 2.59 4.29 -15.64
N PHE A 48 1.27 4.21 -15.41
CA PHE A 48 0.37 3.31 -16.14
C PHE A 48 0.44 3.55 -17.65
N LEU A 49 0.50 4.81 -18.08
CA LEU A 49 0.56 5.18 -19.51
C LEU A 49 2.00 5.18 -20.07
N GLY A 50 3.03 5.03 -19.23
CA GLY A 50 4.43 5.13 -19.67
C GLY A 50 4.79 6.50 -20.27
N LEU A 51 4.28 7.59 -19.68
CA LEU A 51 4.52 8.95 -20.20
C LEU A 51 6.01 9.34 -20.10
N PRO A 52 6.50 10.29 -20.93
CA PRO A 52 7.92 10.66 -20.98
C PRO A 52 8.53 11.17 -19.67
N ASN A 53 7.70 11.65 -18.73
CA ASN A 53 8.11 12.12 -17.41
C ASN A 53 8.25 10.99 -16.38
N THR A 54 8.29 9.74 -16.81
CA THR A 54 8.33 8.55 -15.96
C THR A 54 9.51 7.66 -16.36
N PRO A 55 9.92 6.71 -15.51
CA PRO A 55 11.00 5.79 -15.87
C PRO A 55 10.72 4.97 -17.15
N GLY A 56 9.46 4.76 -17.53
CA GLY A 56 9.10 3.94 -18.70
C GLY A 56 9.48 2.46 -18.58
N VAL A 57 9.91 2.00 -17.40
CA VAL A 57 10.32 0.62 -17.13
C VAL A 57 9.12 -0.18 -16.63
N PHE A 58 8.91 -1.38 -17.15
CA PHE A 58 7.85 -2.29 -16.71
C PHE A 58 8.46 -3.66 -16.31
N PRO A 59 7.84 -4.42 -15.39
CA PRO A 59 6.59 -4.12 -14.68
C PRO A 59 6.77 -3.12 -13.53
N GLN A 60 5.71 -2.38 -13.20
CA GLN A 60 5.66 -1.46 -12.06
C GLN A 60 4.55 -1.85 -11.07
N ARG A 61 4.87 -1.78 -9.77
CA ARG A 61 3.88 -1.96 -8.69
C ARG A 61 3.20 -0.63 -8.41
N SER A 62 1.88 -0.66 -8.20
CA SER A 62 1.03 0.50 -7.93
C SER A 62 0.27 0.30 -6.61
N GLY A 63 -0.54 1.29 -6.21
CA GLY A 63 -1.47 1.17 -5.09
C GLY A 63 -0.96 1.74 -3.77
N TYR A 64 -0.03 2.69 -3.81
CA TYR A 64 0.41 3.41 -2.61
C TYR A 64 -0.69 4.30 -2.03
N SER A 65 -1.66 4.70 -2.86
CA SER A 65 -2.83 5.44 -2.42
C SER A 65 -3.93 4.46 -2.01
N ASN A 66 -3.83 3.88 -0.83
CA ASN A 66 -4.81 2.89 -0.35
C ASN A 66 -5.39 3.25 1.02
N ILE A 67 -6.58 2.69 1.28
CA ILE A 67 -7.23 2.68 2.57
C ILE A 67 -7.45 1.21 2.94
N GLY A 68 -7.13 0.87 4.18
CA GLY A 68 -7.27 -0.48 4.66
C GLY A 68 -7.30 -0.58 6.18
N GLU A 69 -7.32 -1.81 6.64
CA GLU A 69 -7.34 -2.18 8.05
C GLU A 69 -5.99 -2.74 8.47
N VAL A 70 -5.53 -2.35 9.66
CA VAL A 70 -4.36 -2.98 10.28
C VAL A 70 -4.70 -4.43 10.61
N VAL A 71 -3.94 -5.37 10.03
CA VAL A 71 -4.08 -6.81 10.29
C VAL A 71 -2.88 -7.40 11.04
N GLN A 72 -1.75 -6.70 11.09
CA GLN A 72 -0.60 -7.05 11.91
C GLN A 72 0.14 -5.77 12.34
N VAL A 73 0.64 -5.77 13.57
CA VAL A 73 1.50 -4.71 14.12
C VAL A 73 2.86 -5.34 14.40
N GLY A 74 3.90 -4.83 13.75
CA GLY A 74 5.26 -5.29 13.95
C GLY A 74 5.87 -4.79 15.26
N PRO A 75 7.00 -5.37 15.71
CA PRO A 75 7.68 -4.93 16.92
C PRO A 75 8.03 -3.44 16.91
N GLY A 76 7.91 -2.78 18.07
CA GLY A 76 8.28 -1.37 18.23
C GLY A 76 7.28 -0.36 17.65
N VAL A 77 6.16 -0.78 17.08
CA VAL A 77 5.11 0.13 16.60
C VAL A 77 4.14 0.47 17.73
N GLU A 78 4.08 1.76 18.09
CA GLU A 78 3.21 2.28 19.15
C GLU A 78 1.97 3.01 18.60
N GLY A 79 0.89 3.08 19.38
CA GLY A 79 -0.33 3.82 19.02
C GLY A 79 -1.25 3.15 17.98
N TRP A 80 -0.93 1.93 17.56
CA TRP A 80 -1.67 1.15 16.58
C TRP A 80 -2.13 -0.19 17.12
N SER A 81 -3.26 -0.70 16.61
CA SER A 81 -3.83 -2.00 16.96
C SER A 81 -4.49 -2.65 15.75
N VAL A 82 -4.55 -3.97 15.75
CA VAL A 82 -5.27 -4.76 14.74
C VAL A 82 -6.76 -4.41 14.75
N GLY A 83 -7.38 -4.36 13.56
CA GLY A 83 -8.78 -3.98 13.36
C GLY A 83 -9.01 -2.49 13.20
N ARG A 84 -7.98 -1.65 13.34
CA ARG A 84 -8.06 -0.20 13.15
C ARG A 84 -8.01 0.17 11.67
N ALA A 85 -8.87 1.11 11.26
CA ALA A 85 -8.81 1.75 9.94
C ALA A 85 -8.18 3.15 10.04
N GLY A 86 -7.08 3.41 9.32
CA GLY A 86 -6.51 4.75 9.17
C GLY A 86 -5.87 5.40 10.41
N TRP A 87 -5.30 6.59 10.17
CA TRP A 87 -4.38 7.44 10.95
C TRP A 87 -4.32 7.23 12.50
N PRO A 88 -3.12 7.29 13.13
CA PRO A 88 -3.02 7.18 14.58
C PRO A 88 -3.66 8.42 15.22
N ALA A 89 -4.30 8.26 16.38
CA ALA A 89 -4.80 9.41 17.11
C ALA A 89 -3.58 10.28 17.47
N ALA A 90 -3.72 11.60 17.39
CA ALA A 90 -2.68 12.52 17.83
C ALA A 90 -2.21 12.07 19.23
N GLN A 91 -0.92 11.79 19.37
CA GLN A 91 -0.33 11.49 20.67
C GLN A 91 -0.59 12.71 21.54
N THR A 92 -1.47 12.59 22.52
CA THR A 92 -1.60 13.60 23.57
C THR A 92 -0.33 13.50 24.39
N THR A 93 0.59 14.44 24.17
CA THR A 93 1.76 14.62 25.04
C THR A 93 1.26 14.73 26.48
N PRO A 94 1.79 13.97 27.45
CA PRO A 94 1.46 14.20 28.84
C PRO A 94 2.00 15.58 29.21
N SER A 95 1.12 16.48 29.64
CA SER A 95 1.52 17.73 30.28
C SER A 95 2.26 17.39 31.58
N SER A 96 3.57 17.70 31.62
CA SER A 96 4.36 17.79 32.84
C SER A 96 3.93 18.96 33.70
#